data_AF-A0A7S1SSS0-F1
#
_entry.id   AF-A0A7S1SSS0-F1
#
_cell.length_a   1.000
_cell.length_b   1.000
_cell.length_c   1.000
_cell.angle_alpha   90.00
_cell.angle_beta   90.00
_cell.angle_gamma   90.00
#
_symmetry.space_group_name_H-M   'P 1'
#
loop_
_entity.id
_entity.type
_entity.pdbx_description
1 polymer ?
#
loop_
_entity_poly.entity_id
_entity_poly.type
_entity_poly.pdbx_seq_one_letter_code
_entity_poly.pdbx_strand_id
1 'polypeptide(L)'
;QVAALQTMVDGFQSFAAYVSLLSQGLLGGLGFTNLIMTYFANPNINLTSFLRYYSPMAMVLNRYYYVLVCFALVAAINKYARNTMWDWKPYGSRQRAFDAVLVALYGIAFIISVVITPFDDLLSYNSMRIPDYYDMHLTEEFKDKLDIWHALSLTRMVTVFTAWFLASLEFSPISTMIY
;
A
#
# COMPACT_ATOMS: atom_id res chain seq x y z
N GLN A 1 -26.06 -0.08 -31.60
CA GLN A 1 -25.38 -1.11 -30.78
C GLN A 1 -24.04 -0.62 -30.22
N VAL A 2 -23.20 0.07 -31.01
CA VAL A 2 -21.93 0.66 -30.54
C VAL A 2 -22.09 1.65 -29.39
N ALA A 3 -23.12 2.52 -29.44
CA ALA A 3 -23.37 3.52 -28.39
C ALA A 3 -23.70 2.90 -27.02
N ALA A 4 -24.51 1.85 -26.96
CA ALA A 4 -24.86 1.18 -25.69
C ALA A 4 -23.64 0.48 -25.06
N LEU A 5 -22.79 -0.13 -25.90
CA LEU A 5 -21.52 -0.73 -25.49
C LEU A 5 -20.55 0.34 -24.95
N GLN A 6 -20.48 1.51 -25.57
CA GLN A 6 -19.68 2.63 -25.08
C GLN A 6 -20.18 3.13 -23.72
N THR A 7 -21.49 3.36 -23.56
CA THR A 7 -22.06 3.80 -22.28
C THR A 7 -21.82 2.79 -21.14
N MET A 8 -21.90 1.49 -21.44
CA MET A 8 -21.58 0.43 -20.47
C MET A 8 -20.09 0.44 -20.08
N VAL A 9 -19.20 0.62 -21.05
CA VAL A 9 -17.75 0.69 -20.80
C VAL A 9 -17.41 1.95 -19.98
N ASP A 10 -17.96 3.10 -20.32
CA ASP A 10 -17.72 4.36 -19.61
C ASP A 10 -18.24 4.30 -18.16
N GLY A 11 -19.40 3.67 -17.96
CA GLY A 11 -19.97 3.42 -16.63
C GLY A 11 -19.06 2.53 -15.78
N PHE A 12 -18.58 1.42 -16.34
CA PHE A 12 -17.65 0.52 -15.66
C PHE A 12 -16.32 1.21 -15.34
N GLN A 13 -15.77 1.98 -16.26
CA GLN A 13 -14.53 2.73 -16.06
C GLN A 13 -14.67 3.78 -14.96
N SER A 14 -15.79 4.50 -14.92
CA SER A 14 -16.08 5.49 -13.88
C SER A 14 -16.17 4.82 -12.50
N PHE A 15 -16.90 3.70 -12.41
CA PHE A 15 -16.97 2.91 -11.18
C PHE A 15 -15.59 2.41 -10.73
N ALA A 16 -14.80 1.85 -11.64
CA ALA A 16 -13.45 1.38 -11.36
C ALA A 16 -12.53 2.51 -10.87
N ALA A 17 -12.67 3.72 -11.41
CA ALA A 17 -11.93 4.89 -10.96
C ALA A 17 -12.30 5.29 -9.52
N TYR A 18 -13.59 5.29 -9.15
CA TYR A 18 -14.02 5.56 -7.78
C TYR A 18 -13.50 4.52 -6.78
N VAL A 19 -13.63 3.24 -7.12
CA VAL A 19 -13.12 2.13 -6.29
C VAL A 19 -11.60 2.25 -6.11
N SER A 20 -10.89 2.63 -7.16
CA SER A 20 -9.45 2.82 -7.13
C SER A 20 -9.03 3.99 -6.24
N LEU A 21 -9.71 5.13 -6.35
CA LEU A 21 -9.46 6.31 -5.51
C LEU A 21 -9.72 5.98 -4.02
N LEU A 22 -10.83 5.30 -3.74
CA LEU A 22 -11.16 4.82 -2.40
C LEU A 22 -10.06 3.88 -1.88
N SER A 23 -9.61 2.95 -2.72
CA SER A 23 -8.56 1.98 -2.35
C SER A 23 -7.23 2.67 -2.05
N GLN A 24 -6.85 3.69 -2.81
CA GLN A 24 -5.65 4.51 -2.54
C GLN A 24 -5.77 5.26 -1.21
N GLY A 25 -6.94 5.84 -0.91
CA GLY A 25 -7.21 6.50 0.37
C GLY A 25 -7.16 5.54 1.55
N LEU A 26 -7.83 4.39 1.46
CA LEU A 26 -7.81 3.35 2.49
C LEU A 26 -6.40 2.79 2.69
N LEU A 27 -5.65 2.59 1.61
CA LEU A 27 -4.27 2.12 1.65
C LEU A 27 -3.34 3.12 2.37
N GLY A 28 -3.48 4.42 2.07
CA GLY A 28 -2.74 5.47 2.76
C GLY A 28 -3.07 5.54 4.25
N GLY A 29 -4.37 5.48 4.60
CA GLY A 29 -4.82 5.45 5.99
C GLY A 29 -4.36 4.21 6.76
N LEU A 30 -4.37 3.05 6.11
CA LEU A 30 -3.88 1.79 6.68
C LEU A 30 -2.35 1.83 6.84
N GLY A 31 -1.64 2.38 5.84
CA GLY A 31 -0.24 2.83 5.88
C GLY A 31 0.12 3.57 7.15
N PHE A 32 -0.59 4.67 7.38
CA PHE A 32 -0.38 5.57 8.50
C PHE A 32 -0.75 4.93 9.85
N THR A 33 -1.87 4.21 9.91
CA THR A 33 -2.31 3.53 11.14
C THR A 33 -1.32 2.46 11.56
N ASN A 34 -0.81 1.66 10.61
CA ASN A 34 0.19 0.64 10.89
C ASN A 34 1.51 1.26 11.39
N LEU A 35 1.89 2.41 10.84
CA LEU A 35 3.07 3.16 11.24
C LEU A 35 2.92 3.68 12.68
N ILE A 36 1.75 4.23 13.03
CA ILE A 36 1.45 4.65 14.39
C ILE A 36 1.48 3.46 15.35
N MET A 37 0.78 2.38 15.04
CA MET A 37 0.66 1.22 15.92
C MET A 37 2.01 0.52 16.15
N THR A 38 2.84 0.42 15.10
CA THR A 38 4.12 -0.29 15.15
C THR A 38 5.21 0.55 15.80
N TYR A 39 5.28 1.87 15.52
CA TYR A 39 6.44 2.69 15.89
C TYR A 39 6.16 3.81 16.90
N PHE A 40 4.94 4.38 16.93
CA PHE A 40 4.64 5.52 17.81
C PHE A 40 3.84 5.15 19.06
N ALA A 41 2.98 4.13 18.99
CA ALA A 41 2.12 3.72 20.10
C ALA A 41 2.87 2.97 21.21
N ASN A 42 4.04 2.39 20.90
CA ASN A 42 4.88 1.67 21.86
C ASN A 42 6.27 2.34 22.01
N PRO A 43 6.38 3.45 22.75
CA PRO A 43 7.64 4.17 22.95
C PRO A 43 8.69 3.33 23.73
N ASN A 44 8.25 2.34 24.51
CA ASN A 44 9.10 1.30 25.06
C ASN A 44 9.01 0.08 24.14
N ILE A 45 9.94 -0.04 23.18
CA ILE A 45 10.02 -1.12 22.18
C ILE A 45 10.42 -2.43 22.88
N ASN A 46 9.56 -2.94 23.77
CA ASN A 46 9.68 -4.30 24.22
C ASN A 46 9.14 -5.18 23.09
N LEU A 47 10.07 -5.91 22.46
CA LEU A 47 9.82 -6.91 21.42
C LEU A 47 8.58 -7.78 21.72
N THR A 48 8.43 -8.18 22.99
CA THR A 48 7.29 -8.98 23.48
C THR A 48 5.94 -8.26 23.31
N SER A 49 5.88 -6.96 23.59
CA SER A 49 4.66 -6.14 23.48
C SER A 49 4.25 -5.93 22.03
N PHE A 50 5.23 -5.71 21.13
CA PHE A 50 4.98 -5.66 19.69
C PHE A 50 4.42 -6.99 19.18
N LEU A 51 5.10 -8.10 19.48
CA LEU A 51 4.70 -9.43 19.01
C LEU A 51 3.31 -9.80 19.53
N ARG A 52 3.01 -9.52 20.80
CA ARG A 52 1.70 -9.79 21.39
C ARG A 52 0.56 -9.07 20.65
N TYR A 53 0.78 -7.83 20.24
CA TYR A 53 -0.24 -7.03 19.57
C TYR A 53 -0.34 -7.31 18.06
N TYR A 54 0.80 -7.29 17.36
CA TYR A 54 0.85 -7.34 15.90
C TYR A 54 0.63 -8.76 15.35
N SER A 55 1.20 -9.78 15.98
CA SER A 55 1.20 -11.16 15.46
C SER A 55 -0.19 -11.72 15.15
N PRO A 56 -1.23 -11.59 16.01
CA PRO A 56 -2.56 -12.11 15.68
C PRO A 56 -3.23 -11.39 14.50
N MET A 57 -2.79 -10.18 14.16
CA MET A 57 -3.37 -9.36 13.09
C MET A 57 -2.52 -9.36 11.80
N ALA A 58 -1.28 -9.86 11.85
CA ALA A 58 -0.29 -9.71 10.78
C ALA A 58 -0.80 -10.23 9.41
N MET A 59 -1.34 -11.44 9.37
CA MET A 59 -1.88 -12.04 8.13
C MET A 59 -3.06 -11.22 7.57
N VAL A 60 -3.99 -10.81 8.43
CA VAL A 60 -5.18 -10.05 8.01
C VAL A 60 -4.77 -8.69 7.46
N LEU A 61 -3.89 -7.99 8.16
CA LEU A 61 -3.37 -6.69 7.77
C LEU A 61 -2.63 -6.77 6.43
N ASN A 62 -1.80 -7.81 6.24
CA ASN A 62 -1.06 -8.02 5.01
C ASN A 62 -1.97 -8.32 3.81
N ARG A 63 -3.05 -9.10 4.00
CA ARG A 63 -4.07 -9.33 2.97
C ARG A 63 -4.74 -8.03 2.53
N TYR A 64 -5.12 -7.18 3.49
CA TYR A 64 -5.69 -5.87 3.16
C TYR A 64 -4.70 -4.99 2.41
N TYR A 65 -3.44 -4.92 2.85
CA TYR A 65 -2.39 -4.22 2.12
C TYR A 65 -2.26 -4.72 0.68
N TYR A 66 -2.13 -6.03 0.50
CA TYR A 66 -1.92 -6.62 -0.81
C TYR A 66 -3.06 -6.31 -1.78
N VAL A 67 -4.31 -6.49 -1.34
CA VAL A 67 -5.49 -6.22 -2.17
C VAL A 67 -5.56 -4.74 -2.55
N LEU A 68 -5.40 -3.85 -1.56
CA LEU A 68 -5.49 -2.41 -1.79
C LEU A 68 -4.34 -1.89 -2.67
N VAL A 69 -3.11 -2.40 -2.48
CA VAL A 69 -1.97 -2.09 -3.34
C VAL A 69 -2.21 -2.56 -4.77
N CYS A 70 -2.79 -3.74 -4.99
CA CYS A 70 -3.14 -4.20 -6.34
C CYS A 70 -4.08 -3.22 -7.04
N PHE A 71 -5.17 -2.80 -6.37
CA PHE A 71 -6.10 -1.82 -6.94
C PHE A 71 -5.43 -0.47 -7.20
N ALA A 72 -4.62 0.02 -6.24
CA ALA A 72 -3.90 1.27 -6.38
C ALA A 72 -2.90 1.25 -7.55
N LEU A 73 -2.17 0.15 -7.72
CA LEU A 73 -1.21 -0.05 -8.80
C LEU A 73 -1.89 -0.13 -10.16
N VAL A 74 -2.96 -0.93 -10.29
CA VAL A 74 -3.74 -1.02 -11.53
C VAL A 74 -4.27 0.36 -11.92
N ALA A 75 -4.77 1.13 -10.95
CA ALA A 75 -5.25 2.48 -11.19
C ALA A 75 -4.16 3.43 -11.67
N ALA A 76 -2.98 3.39 -11.03
CA ALA A 76 -1.83 4.20 -11.42
C ALA A 76 -1.35 3.85 -12.85
N ILE A 77 -1.28 2.56 -13.18
CA ILE A 77 -0.93 2.10 -14.53
C ILE A 77 -1.96 2.56 -15.56
N ASN A 78 -3.25 2.39 -15.26
CA ASN A 78 -4.32 2.75 -16.18
C ASN A 78 -4.34 4.27 -16.45
N LYS A 79 -4.05 5.07 -15.43
CA LYS A 79 -3.88 6.52 -15.55
C LYS A 79 -2.65 6.91 -16.37
N TYR A 80 -1.50 6.30 -16.09
CA TYR A 80 -0.27 6.51 -16.86
C TYR A 80 -0.46 6.15 -18.35
N ALA A 81 -1.14 5.04 -18.64
CA ALA A 81 -1.45 4.62 -20.00
C ALA A 81 -2.34 5.64 -20.74
N ARG A 82 -3.39 6.14 -20.08
CA ARG A 82 -4.28 7.19 -20.63
C ARG A 82 -3.51 8.47 -20.98
N ASN A 83 -2.59 8.91 -20.11
CA ASN A 83 -1.79 10.11 -20.34
C ASN A 83 -0.69 9.93 -21.41
N THR A 84 -0.36 8.68 -21.75
CA THR A 84 0.60 8.33 -22.80
C THR A 84 -0.06 8.19 -24.17
N MET A 85 -1.33 7.78 -24.23
CA MET A 85 -2.09 7.68 -25.49
C MET A 85 -2.38 9.08 -26.06
N TRP A 86 -2.04 9.27 -27.34
CA TRP A 86 -1.96 10.56 -28.04
C TRP A 86 -3.30 11.31 -28.18
N ASP A 87 -4.44 10.59 -28.08
CA ASP A 87 -5.78 11.13 -28.34
C ASP A 87 -6.53 11.67 -27.11
N TRP A 88 -5.98 11.48 -25.91
CA TRP A 88 -6.49 12.10 -24.69
C TRP A 88 -5.55 13.26 -24.34
N LYS A 89 -5.98 14.49 -24.65
CA LYS A 89 -5.25 15.77 -24.46
C LYS A 89 -4.03 15.60 -23.55
N PRO A 90 -2.79 15.63 -24.09
CA PRO A 90 -1.60 15.35 -23.29
C PRO A 90 -1.50 16.42 -22.20
N TYR A 91 -1.86 16.05 -20.98
CA TYR A 91 -1.40 16.80 -19.83
C TYR A 91 0.13 16.79 -19.86
N GLY A 92 0.76 17.94 -19.62
CA GLY A 92 2.16 18.20 -19.98
C GLY A 92 3.18 17.17 -19.44
N SER A 93 4.39 17.15 -20.00
CA SER A 93 5.45 16.17 -19.69
C SER A 93 5.73 15.97 -18.19
N ARG A 94 5.48 16.98 -17.37
CA ARG A 94 5.56 16.91 -15.91
C ARG A 94 4.54 15.93 -15.32
N GLN A 95 3.28 15.91 -15.77
CA GLN A 95 2.24 15.02 -15.22
C GLN A 95 2.54 13.55 -15.52
N ARG A 96 3.10 13.25 -16.71
CA ARG A 96 3.61 11.91 -17.04
C ARG A 96 4.72 11.45 -16.09
N ALA A 97 5.61 12.36 -15.69
CA ALA A 97 6.66 12.03 -14.72
C ALA A 97 6.06 11.72 -13.34
N PHE A 98 5.06 12.49 -12.89
CA PHE A 98 4.34 12.21 -11.65
C PHE A 98 3.63 10.85 -11.68
N ASP A 99 2.95 10.53 -12.78
CA ASP A 99 2.30 9.23 -12.96
C ASP A 99 3.30 8.08 -12.94
N ALA A 100 4.45 8.23 -13.61
CA ALA A 100 5.50 7.23 -13.59
C ALA A 100 6.05 7.00 -12.18
N VAL A 101 6.23 8.07 -11.39
CA VAL A 101 6.65 7.99 -9.99
C VAL A 101 5.59 7.26 -9.14
N LEU A 102 4.30 7.54 -9.35
CA LEU A 102 3.22 6.84 -8.65
C LEU A 102 3.22 5.34 -8.96
N VAL A 103 3.37 4.97 -10.23
CA VAL A 103 3.49 3.55 -10.64
C VAL A 103 4.70 2.90 -9.99
N ALA A 104 5.85 3.58 -9.96
CA ALA A 104 7.06 3.06 -9.32
C ALA A 104 6.88 2.86 -7.81
N LEU A 105 6.28 3.83 -7.10
CA LEU A 105 6.05 3.75 -5.67
C LEU A 105 5.09 2.60 -5.30
N TYR A 106 3.95 2.49 -6.00
CA TYR A 106 3.03 1.37 -5.77
C TYR A 106 3.64 0.03 -6.20
N GLY A 107 4.49 0.00 -7.23
CA GLY A 107 5.22 -1.20 -7.65
C GLY A 107 6.22 -1.67 -6.60
N ILE A 108 6.99 -0.75 -6.00
CA ILE A 108 7.88 -1.05 -4.88
C ILE A 108 7.08 -1.57 -3.68
N ALA A 109 6.00 -0.87 -3.31
CA ALA A 109 5.13 -1.30 -2.21
C ALA A 109 4.52 -2.70 -2.45
N PHE A 110 4.18 -3.03 -3.69
CA PHE A 110 3.70 -4.35 -4.09
C PHE A 110 4.76 -5.42 -3.89
N ILE A 111 5.96 -5.22 -4.43
CA ILE A 111 7.07 -6.17 -4.28
C ILE A 111 7.39 -6.42 -2.81
N ILE A 112 7.50 -5.34 -2.02
CA ILE A 112 7.78 -5.46 -0.59
C ILE A 112 6.65 -6.22 0.14
N SER A 113 5.39 -5.97 -0.20
CA SER A 113 4.25 -6.70 0.40
C SER A 113 4.33 -8.20 0.12
N VAL A 114 4.72 -8.59 -1.10
CA VAL A 114 4.93 -10.01 -1.44
C VAL A 114 6.08 -10.61 -0.64
N VAL A 115 7.22 -9.91 -0.53
CA VAL A 115 8.40 -10.39 0.21
C VAL A 115 8.13 -10.55 1.71
N ILE A 116 7.32 -9.67 2.31
CA ILE A 116 6.98 -9.70 3.73
C ILE A 116 5.98 -10.82 4.08
N THR A 117 5.11 -11.20 3.13
CA THR A 117 4.00 -12.15 3.34
C THR A 117 4.38 -13.44 4.09
N PRO A 118 5.42 -14.20 3.72
CA PRO A 118 5.76 -15.45 4.43
C PRO A 118 6.10 -15.22 5.91
N PHE A 119 6.64 -14.06 6.27
CA PHE A 119 6.95 -13.74 7.66
C PHE A 119 5.69 -13.34 8.45
N ASP A 120 4.80 -12.53 7.85
CA ASP A 120 3.51 -12.19 8.47
C ASP A 120 2.63 -13.44 8.70
N ASP A 121 2.67 -14.40 7.77
CA ASP A 121 2.00 -15.69 7.91
C ASP A 121 2.61 -16.52 9.04
N LEU A 122 3.94 -16.53 9.18
CA LEU A 122 4.65 -17.22 10.26
C LEU A 122 4.33 -16.61 11.63
N LEU A 123 4.30 -15.28 11.76
CA LEU A 123 3.91 -14.59 13.00
C LEU A 123 2.47 -14.96 13.41
N SER A 124 1.55 -14.92 12.45
CA SER A 124 0.15 -15.25 12.69
C SER A 124 -0.01 -16.71 13.08
N TYR A 125 0.64 -17.62 12.35
CA TYR A 125 0.62 -19.04 12.64
C TYR A 125 1.16 -19.36 14.04
N ASN A 126 2.28 -18.75 14.44
CA ASN A 126 2.85 -18.94 15.76
C ASN A 126 1.92 -18.43 16.87
N SER A 127 1.28 -17.26 16.67
CA SER A 127 0.31 -16.73 17.63
C SER A 127 -0.94 -17.60 17.78
N MET A 128 -1.41 -18.22 16.70
CA MET A 128 -2.58 -19.13 16.72
C MET A 128 -2.23 -20.47 17.37
N ARG A 129 -1.02 -20.98 17.14
CA ARG A 129 -0.55 -22.26 17.66
C ARG A 129 -0.18 -22.18 19.14
N ILE A 130 0.47 -21.09 19.54
CA ILE A 130 1.00 -20.86 20.88
C ILE A 130 0.69 -19.41 21.27
N PRO A 131 -0.39 -19.17 22.05
CA PRO A 131 -0.84 -17.82 22.38
C PRO A 131 0.23 -16.94 23.03
N ASP A 132 1.12 -17.52 23.84
CA ASP A 132 2.18 -16.79 24.57
C ASP A 132 3.58 -17.02 23.97
N TYR A 133 3.68 -17.29 22.66
CA TYR A 133 4.99 -17.54 22.01
C TYR A 133 5.96 -16.35 22.12
N TYR A 134 5.43 -15.14 22.33
CA TYR A 134 6.20 -13.92 22.51
C TYR A 134 6.98 -13.89 23.84
N ASP A 135 6.59 -14.68 24.85
CA ASP A 135 7.28 -14.78 26.13
C ASP A 135 8.35 -15.90 26.14
N MET A 136 8.44 -16.67 25.06
CA MET A 136 9.44 -17.74 24.91
C MET A 136 10.80 -17.18 24.52
N HIS A 137 11.86 -17.96 24.75
CA HIS A 137 13.19 -17.62 24.24
C HIS A 137 13.21 -17.64 22.71
N LEU A 138 13.10 -16.46 22.11
CA LEU A 138 13.23 -16.25 20.67
C LEU A 138 14.68 -16.50 20.23
N THR A 139 14.84 -17.31 19.19
CA THR A 139 16.15 -17.58 18.57
C THR A 139 16.73 -16.32 17.94
N GLU A 140 18.06 -16.24 17.86
CA GLU A 140 18.74 -15.10 17.22
C GLU A 140 18.34 -14.97 15.74
N GLU A 141 18.22 -16.10 15.03
CA GLU A 141 17.75 -16.11 13.63
C GLU A 141 16.35 -15.48 13.47
N PHE A 142 15.46 -15.68 14.44
CA PHE A 142 14.13 -15.06 14.39
C PHE A 142 14.20 -13.54 14.57
N LYS A 143 15.08 -13.06 15.46
CA LYS A 143 15.29 -11.62 15.69
C LYS A 143 15.87 -10.95 14.46
N ASP A 144 16.87 -11.55 13.81
CA ASP A 144 17.44 -11.03 12.57
C ASP A 144 16.39 -10.92 11.45
N LYS A 145 15.54 -11.94 11.29
CA LYS A 145 14.43 -11.92 10.32
C LYS A 145 13.40 -10.84 10.68
N LEU A 146 13.14 -10.64 11.96
CA LEU A 146 12.22 -9.63 12.43
C LEU A 146 12.75 -8.20 12.18
N ASP A 147 14.04 -7.97 12.35
CA ASP A 147 14.66 -6.67 12.05
C ASP A 147 14.60 -6.34 10.56
N ILE A 148 14.87 -7.34 9.71
CA ILE A 148 14.67 -7.22 8.25
C ILE A 148 13.20 -6.92 7.94
N TRP A 149 12.27 -7.61 8.60
CA TRP A 149 10.85 -7.36 8.45
C TRP A 149 10.48 -5.92 8.85
N HIS A 150 11.00 -5.39 9.96
CA HIS A 150 10.75 -4.00 10.38
C HIS A 150 11.23 -3.00 9.31
N ALA A 151 12.44 -3.18 8.79
CA ALA A 151 13.00 -2.33 7.74
C ALA A 151 12.15 -2.35 6.46
N LEU A 152 11.76 -3.54 6.01
CA LEU A 152 10.89 -3.71 4.84
C LEU A 152 9.50 -3.12 5.09
N SER A 153 8.90 -3.39 6.26
CA SER A 153 7.56 -2.92 6.61
C SER A 153 7.53 -1.40 6.72
N LEU A 154 8.56 -0.77 7.30
CA LEU A 154 8.72 0.69 7.32
C LEU A 154 8.84 1.25 5.90
N THR A 155 9.68 0.64 5.06
CA THR A 155 9.84 1.06 3.66
C THR A 155 8.52 0.97 2.89
N ARG A 156 7.75 -0.12 3.08
CA ARG A 156 6.40 -0.27 2.52
C ARG A 156 5.48 0.85 2.99
N MET A 157 5.44 1.15 4.28
CA MET A 157 4.58 2.20 4.83
C MET A 157 4.95 3.59 4.29
N VAL A 158 6.24 3.92 4.23
CA VAL A 158 6.71 5.22 3.72
C VAL A 158 6.41 5.36 2.24
N THR A 159 6.67 4.33 1.43
CA THR A 159 6.39 4.35 -0.01
C THR A 159 4.89 4.47 -0.30
N VAL A 160 4.06 3.72 0.40
CA VAL A 160 2.59 3.81 0.32
C VAL A 160 2.09 5.20 0.72
N PHE A 161 2.55 5.72 1.86
CA PHE A 161 2.12 7.03 2.35
C PHE A 161 2.54 8.15 1.39
N THR A 162 3.77 8.07 0.86
CA THR A 162 4.28 9.03 -0.13
C THR A 162 3.47 8.96 -1.43
N ALA A 163 3.14 7.75 -1.91
CA ALA A 163 2.31 7.56 -3.09
C ALA A 163 0.91 8.15 -2.90
N TRP A 164 0.29 7.87 -1.76
CA TRP A 164 -1.01 8.45 -1.41
C TRP A 164 -0.97 9.97 -1.30
N PHE A 165 0.07 10.53 -0.66
CA PHE A 165 0.25 11.97 -0.54
C PHE A 165 0.41 12.63 -1.92
N LEU A 166 1.24 12.06 -2.80
CA LEU A 166 1.41 12.54 -4.17
C LEU A 166 0.11 12.46 -4.97
N ALA A 167 -0.62 11.34 -4.89
CA ALA A 167 -1.92 11.20 -5.54
C ALA A 167 -2.90 12.25 -5.02
N SER A 168 -2.91 12.54 -3.72
CA SER A 168 -3.79 13.53 -3.10
C SER A 168 -3.45 14.98 -3.52
N LEU A 169 -2.16 15.30 -3.69
CA LEU A 169 -1.73 16.61 -4.15
C LEU A 169 -2.18 16.92 -5.59
N GLU A 170 -2.28 15.89 -6.42
CA GLU A 170 -2.74 16.06 -7.79
C GLU A 170 -4.22 16.46 -7.88
N PHE A 171 -5.05 15.95 -6.98
CA PHE A 171 -6.47 16.34 -6.88
C PHE A 171 -6.68 17.69 -6.16
N SER A 172 -5.62 18.31 -5.64
CA SER A 172 -5.69 19.64 -5.02
C SER A 172 -5.70 20.75 -6.08
N PRO A 173 -6.49 21.84 -5.91
CA PRO A 173 -6.48 23.00 -6.81
C PRO A 173 -5.12 23.70 -6.94
N ILE A 174 -4.14 23.37 -6.08
CA ILE A 174 -2.75 23.83 -6.18
C ILE A 174 -2.05 23.22 -7.40
N SER A 175 -2.37 21.99 -7.79
CA SER A 175 -1.79 21.36 -8.98
C SER A 175 -2.20 22.13 -10.24
N THR A 176 -3.46 22.57 -10.34
CA THR A 176 -3.94 23.41 -11.45
C THR A 176 -3.32 24.81 -11.53
N MET A 177 -2.56 25.26 -10.52
CA MET A 177 -1.78 26.51 -10.59
C MET A 177 -0.31 26.30 -10.96
N ILE A 178 0.22 25.08 -10.82
CA ILE A 178 1.64 24.74 -11.06
C ILE A 178 1.85 24.16 -12.48
N TYR A 179 0.75 23.77 -13.13
CA TYR A 179 0.68 23.21 -14.48
C TYR A 179 -0.10 24.12 -15.43
#